data_AF-A0A929WAF2-F1
#
_entry.id   AF-A0A929WAF2-F1
#
_cell.length_a   1.000
_cell.length_b   1.000
_cell.length_c   1.000
_cell.angle_alpha   90.00
_cell.angle_beta   90.00
_cell.angle_gamma   90.00
#
_symmetry.space_group_name_H-M   'P 1'
#
loop_
_entity.id
_entity.type
_entity.pdbx_description
1 polymer ?
#
loop_
_entity_poly.entity_id
_entity_poly.type
_entity_poly.pdbx_seq_one_letter_code
_entity_poly.pdbx_strand_id
1 'polypeptide(L)'
;MIELLPNCTHLRLTENVGRAAARNYLVEQSRMPYILFMDADAEICTDDFILTYWQQREAADVLVGSITNLAEAPSGCELRWRYEVQAEQQRTLTERRRHPAAEFTVFNAFFHRTVFDRVRFDDARCKDYGYEDALFGLEVEAAGFSILPVDNPLRHLGIHSNEHFLHQTEIALRTLARLGAPMTERAKVAKAWSRLRRWRMDGLYRRLFKMIRPVLRRNLLSQRPILLLFSLYKLGIYCELMGSSMRNTVPSPGADRNT
;
A
#
# COMPACT_ATOMS: atom_id res chain seq x y z
N MET A 1 1.49 -29.57 -5.46
CA MET A 1 0.03 -29.60 -5.78
C MET A 1 -0.35 -28.60 -6.87
N ILE A 2 0.10 -27.34 -6.84
CA ILE A 2 -0.15 -26.36 -7.93
C ILE A 2 0.40 -26.81 -9.29
N GLU A 3 1.61 -27.39 -9.32
CA GLU A 3 2.27 -27.88 -10.54
C GLU A 3 1.54 -29.04 -11.24
N LEU A 4 0.52 -29.62 -10.61
CA LEU A 4 -0.30 -30.69 -11.17
C LEU A 4 -1.53 -30.16 -11.93
N LEU A 5 -1.84 -28.87 -11.80
CA LEU A 5 -2.99 -28.27 -12.47
C LEU A 5 -2.63 -27.93 -13.93
N PRO A 6 -3.50 -28.24 -14.91
CA PRO A 6 -3.27 -27.84 -16.29
C PRO A 6 -3.23 -26.32 -16.42
N ASN A 7 -2.37 -25.81 -17.30
CA ASN A 7 -2.14 -24.38 -17.51
C ASN A 7 -1.67 -23.62 -16.26
N CYS A 8 -1.09 -24.32 -15.28
CA CYS A 8 -0.50 -23.72 -14.10
C CYS A 8 1.02 -23.83 -14.14
N THR A 9 1.71 -22.76 -13.75
CA THR A 9 3.17 -22.75 -13.63
C THR A 9 3.54 -22.12 -12.31
N HIS A 10 4.31 -22.85 -11.52
CA HIS A 10 4.86 -22.36 -10.27
C HIS A 10 6.29 -21.88 -10.52
N LEU A 11 6.52 -20.58 -10.28
CA LEU A 11 7.81 -19.94 -10.47
C LEU A 11 8.42 -19.65 -9.10
N ARG A 12 9.56 -20.28 -8.80
CA ARG A 12 10.27 -20.10 -7.54
C ARG A 12 11.52 -19.24 -7.76
N LEU A 13 11.57 -18.09 -7.08
CA LEU A 13 12.77 -17.25 -7.03
C LEU A 13 13.76 -17.79 -5.99
N THR A 14 15.06 -17.69 -6.30
CA THR A 14 16.14 -18.19 -5.43
C THR A 14 16.41 -17.29 -4.22
N GLU A 15 16.01 -16.03 -4.31
CA GLU A 15 16.14 -15.03 -3.26
C GLU A 15 14.87 -14.18 -3.12
N ASN A 16 14.72 -13.49 -1.99
CA ASN A 16 13.61 -12.56 -1.78
C ASN A 16 13.91 -11.23 -2.46
N VAL A 17 13.33 -11.03 -3.65
CA VAL A 17 13.47 -9.80 -4.46
C VAL A 17 12.45 -8.71 -4.11
N GLY A 18 11.54 -8.97 -3.17
CA GLY A 18 10.43 -8.07 -2.86
C GLY A 18 9.25 -8.16 -3.84
N ARG A 19 8.14 -7.51 -3.48
CA ARG A 19 6.86 -7.63 -4.19
C ARG A 19 6.86 -6.98 -5.57
N ALA A 20 7.45 -5.79 -5.69
CA ALA A 20 7.52 -5.05 -6.95
C ALA A 20 8.27 -5.84 -8.02
N ALA A 21 9.49 -6.31 -7.71
CA ALA A 21 10.30 -7.11 -8.63
C ALA A 21 9.62 -8.44 -8.97
N ALA A 22 9.04 -9.12 -7.99
CA ALA A 22 8.30 -10.37 -8.24
C ALA A 22 7.13 -10.16 -9.20
N ARG A 23 6.38 -9.05 -9.09
CA ARG A 23 5.29 -8.72 -10.01
C ARG A 23 5.78 -8.35 -11.40
N ASN A 24 6.87 -7.58 -11.51
CA ASN A 24 7.52 -7.31 -12.80
C ASN A 24 7.92 -8.63 -13.48
N TYR A 25 8.54 -9.54 -12.74
CA TYR A 25 8.93 -10.85 -13.24
C TYR A 25 7.73 -11.69 -13.70
N LEU A 26 6.62 -11.71 -12.93
CA LEU A 26 5.39 -12.39 -13.35
C LEU A 26 4.83 -11.85 -14.67
N VAL A 27 4.86 -10.52 -14.86
CA VAL A 27 4.43 -9.89 -16.12
C VAL A 27 5.33 -10.34 -17.29
N GLU A 28 6.64 -10.39 -17.09
CA GLU A 28 7.58 -10.87 -18.11
C GLU A 28 7.33 -12.32 -18.51
N GLN A 29 6.99 -13.19 -17.54
CA GLN A 29 6.68 -14.60 -17.83
C GLN A 29 5.28 -14.82 -18.44
N SER A 30 4.36 -13.87 -18.25
CA SER A 30 3.02 -13.94 -18.83
C SER A 30 3.05 -13.75 -20.35
N ARG A 31 2.15 -14.45 -21.06
CA ARG A 31 2.11 -14.49 -22.53
C ARG A 31 0.84 -13.90 -23.14
N MET A 32 -0.18 -13.71 -22.32
CA MET A 32 -1.51 -13.28 -22.77
C MET A 32 -1.62 -11.76 -22.81
N PRO A 33 -2.51 -11.20 -23.67
CA PRO A 33 -2.72 -9.75 -23.76
C PRO A 33 -3.41 -9.17 -22.53
N TYR A 34 -4.05 -10.00 -21.70
CA TYR A 34 -4.69 -9.59 -20.47
C TYR A 34 -4.05 -10.29 -19.27
N ILE A 35 -3.85 -9.54 -18.20
CA ILE A 35 -3.18 -10.00 -16.97
C ILE A 35 -4.09 -9.68 -15.79
N LEU A 36 -4.47 -10.69 -15.02
CA LEU A 36 -5.21 -10.55 -13.77
C LEU A 36 -4.26 -10.81 -12.59
N PHE A 37 -4.09 -9.83 -11.72
CA PHE A 37 -3.43 -10.00 -10.44
C PHE A 37 -4.46 -10.33 -9.35
N MET A 38 -4.14 -11.34 -8.55
CA MET A 38 -4.84 -11.75 -7.34
C MET A 38 -3.82 -12.21 -6.30
N ASP A 39 -4.01 -11.81 -5.04
CA ASP A 39 -3.19 -12.32 -3.95
C ASP A 39 -3.62 -13.75 -3.56
N ALA A 40 -2.70 -14.52 -2.99
CA ALA A 40 -2.93 -15.94 -2.66
C ALA A 40 -3.86 -16.15 -1.45
N ASP A 41 -4.16 -15.08 -0.70
CA ASP A 41 -5.05 -15.04 0.46
C ASP A 41 -6.41 -14.39 0.12
N ALA A 42 -6.83 -14.53 -1.13
CA ALA A 42 -8.08 -14.04 -1.65
C ALA A 42 -9.12 -15.15 -1.83
N GLU A 43 -10.40 -14.80 -1.62
CA GLU A 43 -11.55 -15.66 -1.90
C GLU A 43 -12.46 -15.01 -2.95
N ILE A 44 -12.76 -15.78 -3.99
CA ILE A 44 -13.68 -15.39 -5.06
C ILE A 44 -15.10 -15.32 -4.48
N CYS A 45 -15.78 -14.18 -4.69
CA CYS A 45 -17.09 -13.94 -4.11
C CYS A 45 -18.26 -14.28 -5.04
N THR A 46 -18.01 -14.45 -6.35
CA THR A 46 -19.06 -14.68 -7.35
C THR A 46 -18.62 -15.74 -8.37
N ASP A 47 -19.57 -16.51 -8.88
CA ASP A 47 -19.30 -17.57 -9.88
C ASP A 47 -18.86 -16.98 -11.23
N ASP A 48 -19.23 -15.73 -11.51
CA ASP A 48 -18.94 -15.01 -12.75
C ASP A 48 -17.68 -14.13 -12.67
N PHE A 49 -16.89 -14.21 -11.59
CA PHE A 49 -15.76 -13.30 -11.31
C PHE A 49 -14.81 -13.04 -12.51
N ILE A 50 -14.39 -14.11 -13.21
CA ILE A 50 -13.53 -13.98 -14.41
C ILE A 50 -14.33 -13.42 -15.60
N LEU A 51 -15.58 -13.86 -15.76
CA LEU A 51 -16.45 -13.42 -16.84
C LEU A 51 -16.74 -11.92 -16.76
N THR A 52 -16.94 -11.38 -15.55
CA THR A 52 -17.14 -9.95 -15.30
C THR A 52 -15.98 -9.11 -15.83
N TYR A 53 -14.73 -9.54 -15.58
CA TYR A 53 -13.55 -8.89 -16.14
C TYR A 53 -13.48 -9.05 -17.66
N TRP A 54 -13.73 -10.27 -18.16
CA TRP A 54 -13.68 -10.54 -19.59
C TRP A 54 -14.68 -9.68 -20.38
N GLN A 55 -15.90 -9.49 -19.88
CA GLN A 55 -16.91 -8.66 -20.53
C GLN A 55 -16.57 -7.17 -20.51
N GLN A 56 -15.86 -6.69 -19.48
CA GLN A 56 -15.50 -5.28 -19.33
C GLN A 56 -14.09 -4.95 -19.82
N ARG A 57 -13.33 -5.93 -20.36
CA ARG A 57 -11.90 -5.81 -20.70
C ARG A 57 -11.53 -4.67 -21.68
N GLU A 58 -12.50 -4.14 -22.41
CA GLU A 58 -12.32 -3.03 -23.38
C GLU A 58 -12.81 -1.68 -22.84
N ALA A 59 -13.36 -1.64 -21.62
CA ALA A 59 -13.89 -0.41 -21.01
C ALA A 59 -12.79 0.53 -20.49
N ALA A 60 -11.61 0.00 -20.16
CA ALA A 60 -10.42 0.74 -19.76
C ALA A 60 -9.16 -0.13 -19.89
N ASP A 61 -7.99 0.49 -19.81
CA ASP A 61 -6.69 -0.20 -19.83
C ASP A 61 -6.45 -1.01 -18.55
N VAL A 62 -6.99 -0.52 -17.43
CA VAL A 62 -6.92 -1.18 -16.12
C VAL A 62 -8.31 -1.21 -15.47
N LEU A 63 -8.78 -2.40 -15.11
CA LEU A 63 -9.95 -2.60 -14.28
C LEU A 63 -9.51 -2.95 -12.85
N VAL A 64 -10.07 -2.27 -11.86
CA VAL A 64 -9.75 -2.54 -10.44
C VAL A 64 -11.03 -2.99 -9.73
N GLY A 65 -11.09 -4.25 -9.34
CA GLY A 65 -12.26 -4.83 -8.68
C GLY A 65 -12.48 -4.32 -7.25
N SER A 66 -13.59 -4.71 -6.64
CA SER A 66 -13.90 -4.41 -5.24
C SER A 66 -13.16 -5.36 -4.30
N ILE A 67 -12.92 -4.89 -3.08
CA ILE A 67 -12.32 -5.68 -2.01
C ILE A 67 -13.33 -5.69 -0.88
N THR A 68 -13.64 -6.88 -0.38
CA THR A 68 -14.49 -7.07 0.79
C THR A 68 -13.69 -7.71 1.91
N ASN A 69 -14.08 -7.45 3.16
CA ASN A 69 -13.41 -7.98 4.33
C ASN A 69 -14.24 -9.08 5.00
N LEU A 70 -13.61 -9.81 5.92
CA LEU A 70 -14.31 -10.72 6.82
C LEU A 70 -15.39 -9.98 7.61
N ALA A 71 -16.53 -10.64 7.83
CA ALA A 71 -17.64 -10.07 8.61
C ALA A 71 -17.23 -9.73 10.05
N GLU A 72 -16.31 -10.51 10.63
CA GLU A 72 -15.81 -10.34 11.99
C GLU A 72 -14.30 -10.48 12.06
N ALA A 73 -13.67 -9.82 13.04
CA ALA A 73 -12.25 -9.95 13.30
C ALA A 73 -11.95 -11.24 14.06
N PRO A 74 -10.97 -12.05 13.61
CA PRO A 74 -10.35 -13.03 14.49
C PRO A 74 -9.70 -12.35 15.70
N SER A 75 -9.73 -13.03 16.84
CA SER A 75 -9.12 -12.53 18.08
C SER A 75 -7.64 -12.18 17.87
N GLY A 76 -7.26 -10.97 18.27
CA GLY A 76 -5.90 -10.45 18.11
C GLY A 76 -5.60 -9.86 16.73
N CYS A 77 -6.58 -9.73 15.83
CA CYS A 77 -6.46 -9.13 14.49
C CYS A 77 -7.33 -7.87 14.31
N GLU A 78 -7.89 -7.34 15.40
CA GLU A 78 -8.90 -6.29 15.39
C GLU A 78 -8.40 -4.95 14.83
N LEU A 79 -7.11 -4.64 14.93
CA LEU A 79 -6.54 -3.40 14.42
C LEU A 79 -6.59 -3.35 12.90
N ARG A 80 -6.12 -4.42 12.25
CA ARG A 80 -6.15 -4.55 10.78
C ARG A 80 -7.60 -4.58 10.30
N TRP A 81 -8.42 -5.43 10.92
CA TRP A 81 -9.84 -5.55 10.58
C TRP A 81 -10.57 -4.20 10.63
N ARG A 82 -10.47 -3.47 11.75
CA ARG A 82 -11.13 -2.16 11.91
C ARG A 82 -10.64 -1.16 10.88
N TYR A 83 -9.34 -1.19 10.57
CA TYR A 83 -8.77 -0.31 9.55
C TYR A 83 -9.32 -0.63 8.15
N GLU A 84 -9.40 -1.90 7.79
CA GLU A 84 -9.90 -2.36 6.49
C GLU A 84 -11.42 -2.12 6.35
N VAL A 85 -12.22 -2.40 7.38
CA VAL A 85 -13.67 -2.09 7.39
C VAL A 85 -13.92 -0.58 7.29
N GLN A 86 -13.15 0.25 8.00
CA GLN A 86 -13.26 1.70 7.86
C GLN A 86 -12.89 2.16 6.44
N ALA A 87 -11.88 1.54 5.83
CA ALA A 87 -11.48 1.84 4.46
C ALA A 87 -12.56 1.42 3.45
N GLU A 88 -13.14 0.23 3.59
CA GLU A 88 -14.22 -0.28 2.76
C GLU A 88 -15.43 0.67 2.74
N GLN A 89 -15.84 1.18 3.90
CA GLN A 89 -16.93 2.17 4.02
C GLN A 89 -16.65 3.48 3.28
N GLN A 90 -15.38 3.86 3.13
CA GLN A 90 -14.97 5.06 2.39
C GLN A 90 -14.77 4.77 0.90
N ARG A 91 -14.56 3.51 0.53
CA ARG A 91 -14.20 3.01 -0.81
C ARG A 91 -15.39 2.60 -1.66
N THR A 92 -16.48 3.35 -1.58
CA THR A 92 -17.64 3.09 -2.45
C THR A 92 -17.23 3.16 -3.91
N LEU A 93 -17.93 2.41 -4.77
CA LEU A 93 -17.67 2.43 -6.22
C LEU A 93 -17.69 3.85 -6.79
N THR A 94 -18.63 4.68 -6.33
CA THR A 94 -18.77 6.09 -6.71
C THR A 94 -17.52 6.90 -6.36
N GLU A 95 -17.02 6.79 -5.12
CA GLU A 95 -15.82 7.51 -4.69
C GLU A 95 -14.57 7.04 -5.42
N ARG A 96 -14.43 5.73 -5.63
CA ARG A 96 -13.32 5.16 -6.40
C ARG A 96 -13.32 5.67 -7.84
N ARG A 97 -14.48 5.77 -8.49
CA ARG A 97 -14.60 6.30 -9.86
C ARG A 97 -14.25 7.79 -9.96
N ARG A 98 -14.43 8.58 -8.89
CA ARG A 98 -14.00 9.99 -8.85
C ARG A 98 -12.48 10.14 -8.82
N HIS A 99 -11.79 9.22 -8.15
CA HIS A 99 -10.33 9.24 -7.99
C HIS A 99 -9.72 7.84 -8.19
N PRO A 100 -9.71 7.30 -9.43
CA PRO A 100 -9.36 5.90 -9.70
C PRO A 100 -7.97 5.47 -9.21
N ALA A 101 -6.98 6.36 -9.29
CA ALA A 101 -5.61 6.07 -8.87
C ALA A 101 -5.35 6.28 -7.36
N ALA A 102 -6.24 6.98 -6.64
CA ALA A 102 -5.95 7.43 -5.27
C ALA A 102 -5.85 6.29 -4.26
N GLU A 103 -6.54 5.18 -4.51
CA GLU A 103 -6.56 3.99 -3.66
C GLU A 103 -6.34 2.72 -4.49
N PHE A 104 -5.50 2.86 -5.51
CA PHE A 104 -5.11 1.77 -6.38
C PHE A 104 -4.48 0.62 -5.59
N THR A 105 -4.84 -0.60 -5.97
CA THR A 105 -4.27 -1.83 -5.43
C THR A 105 -4.27 -2.90 -6.49
N VAL A 106 -3.24 -3.74 -6.49
CA VAL A 106 -3.14 -4.88 -7.40
C VAL A 106 -3.67 -6.18 -6.78
N PHE A 107 -4.22 -6.11 -5.56
CA PHE A 107 -4.89 -7.24 -4.91
C PHE A 107 -6.00 -7.83 -5.79
N ASN A 108 -6.69 -6.99 -6.56
CA ASN A 108 -7.74 -7.39 -7.49
C ASN A 108 -7.74 -6.43 -8.70
N ALA A 109 -6.82 -6.65 -9.64
CA ALA A 109 -6.64 -5.76 -10.78
C ALA A 109 -6.37 -6.51 -12.09
N PHE A 110 -7.09 -6.12 -13.13
CA PHE A 110 -7.03 -6.69 -14.46
C PHE A 110 -6.48 -5.64 -15.44
N PHE A 111 -5.49 -6.02 -16.22
CA PHE A 111 -4.72 -5.12 -17.07
C PHE A 111 -4.74 -5.58 -18.52
N HIS A 112 -4.78 -4.63 -19.44
CA HIS A 112 -4.23 -4.87 -20.76
C HIS A 112 -2.70 -4.80 -20.71
N ARG A 113 -2.00 -5.72 -21.39
CA ARG A 113 -0.55 -5.88 -21.33
C ARG A 113 0.20 -4.61 -21.74
N THR A 114 -0.36 -3.77 -22.60
CA THR A 114 0.29 -2.52 -23.06
C THR A 114 0.57 -1.52 -21.94
N VAL A 115 -0.14 -1.60 -20.81
CA VAL A 115 0.21 -0.84 -19.59
C VAL A 115 1.64 -1.14 -19.17
N PHE A 116 1.99 -2.40 -19.23
CA PHE A 116 3.32 -2.90 -18.95
C PHE A 116 4.32 -2.66 -20.09
N ASP A 117 3.96 -2.08 -21.23
CA ASP A 117 5.01 -1.66 -22.18
C ASP A 117 5.64 -0.32 -21.76
N ARG A 118 4.96 0.42 -20.88
CA ARG A 118 5.35 1.78 -20.47
C ARG A 118 5.53 1.96 -18.96
N VAL A 119 4.87 1.14 -18.14
CA VAL A 119 4.91 1.27 -16.67
C VAL A 119 5.35 -0.06 -16.04
N ARG A 120 6.27 0.02 -15.08
CA ARG A 120 6.76 -1.09 -14.26
C ARG A 120 6.58 -0.74 -12.80
N PHE A 121 6.49 -1.74 -11.93
CA PHE A 121 6.58 -1.48 -10.49
C PHE A 121 7.99 -0.99 -10.18
N ASP A 122 8.11 0.09 -9.39
CA ASP A 122 9.40 0.65 -8.97
C ASP A 122 10.05 -0.23 -7.89
N ASP A 123 10.72 -1.29 -8.31
CA ASP A 123 11.44 -2.22 -7.45
C ASP A 123 12.78 -1.67 -6.92
N ALA A 124 13.33 -0.64 -7.56
CA ALA A 124 14.52 0.06 -7.09
C ALA A 124 14.25 0.78 -5.76
N ARG A 125 13.11 1.48 -5.65
CA ARG A 125 12.72 2.23 -4.44
C ARG A 125 11.78 1.44 -3.52
N CYS A 126 10.95 0.54 -4.03
CA CYS A 126 10.01 -0.28 -3.25
C CYS A 126 10.55 -1.69 -2.93
N LYS A 127 11.66 -1.75 -2.18
CA LYS A 127 12.24 -3.03 -1.73
C LYS A 127 11.51 -3.63 -0.53
N ASP A 128 10.99 -2.77 0.34
CA ASP A 128 10.28 -3.13 1.55
C ASP A 128 8.75 -3.01 1.35
N TYR A 129 7.96 -3.54 2.29
CA TYR A 129 6.50 -3.48 2.23
C TYR A 129 5.94 -2.06 2.19
N GLY A 130 4.94 -1.83 1.35
CA GLY A 130 4.03 -0.68 1.40
C GLY A 130 4.28 0.38 0.32
N TYR A 131 3.18 1.00 -0.12
CA TYR A 131 3.11 2.08 -1.13
C TYR A 131 3.47 1.69 -2.57
N GLU A 132 3.92 0.46 -2.84
CA GLU A 132 4.27 0.00 -4.18
C GLU A 132 3.07 0.03 -5.13
N ASP A 133 1.90 -0.45 -4.68
CA ASP A 133 0.66 -0.41 -5.46
C ASP A 133 0.19 1.03 -5.71
N ALA A 134 0.21 1.84 -4.66
CA ALA A 134 -0.28 3.22 -4.73
C ALA A 134 0.59 4.07 -5.66
N LEU A 135 1.91 3.87 -5.63
CA LEU A 135 2.83 4.51 -6.56
C LEU A 135 2.56 4.06 -7.99
N PHE A 136 2.48 2.75 -8.21
CA PHE A 136 2.20 2.19 -9.53
C PHE A 136 0.89 2.72 -10.12
N GLY A 137 -0.18 2.80 -9.33
CA GLY A 137 -1.45 3.40 -9.77
C GLY A 137 -1.34 4.85 -10.23
N LEU A 138 -0.54 5.68 -9.53
CA LEU A 138 -0.28 7.05 -9.96
C LEU A 138 0.58 7.10 -11.23
N GLU A 139 1.53 6.19 -11.39
CA GLU A 139 2.38 6.12 -12.59
C GLU A 139 1.58 5.67 -13.81
N VAL A 140 0.63 4.74 -13.64
CA VAL A 140 -0.34 4.34 -14.68
C VAL A 140 -1.19 5.53 -15.11
N GLU A 141 -1.77 6.27 -14.15
CA GLU A 141 -2.55 7.48 -14.43
C GLU A 141 -1.69 8.56 -15.13
N ALA A 142 -0.47 8.79 -14.65
CA ALA A 142 0.46 9.77 -15.23
C ALA A 142 0.93 9.39 -16.65
N ALA A 143 1.02 8.10 -16.96
CA ALA A 143 1.34 7.62 -18.31
C ALA A 143 0.16 7.74 -19.29
N GLY A 144 -1.02 8.14 -18.80
CA GLY A 144 -2.23 8.38 -19.61
C GLY A 144 -3.10 7.14 -19.82
N PHE A 145 -2.91 6.08 -19.05
CA PHE A 145 -3.76 4.89 -19.10
C PHE A 145 -5.04 5.11 -18.30
N SER A 146 -6.15 4.60 -18.82
CA SER A 146 -7.45 4.66 -18.17
C SER A 146 -7.56 3.60 -17.06
N ILE A 147 -8.02 4.03 -15.88
CA ILE A 147 -8.27 3.16 -14.72
C ILE A 147 -9.75 3.21 -14.39
N LEU A 148 -10.42 2.06 -14.42
CA LEU A 148 -11.85 1.93 -14.13
C LEU A 148 -12.07 1.00 -12.93
N PRO A 149 -12.54 1.54 -11.80
CA PRO A 149 -13.07 0.74 -10.72
C PRO A 149 -14.35 0.02 -11.15
N VAL A 150 -14.40 -1.29 -10.90
CA VAL A 150 -15.53 -2.17 -11.20
C VAL A 150 -16.02 -2.85 -9.92
N ASP A 151 -17.32 -3.12 -9.86
CA ASP A 151 -17.87 -3.91 -8.76
C ASP A 151 -17.73 -5.40 -9.07
N ASN A 152 -16.56 -5.92 -8.73
CA ASN A 152 -16.23 -7.33 -8.88
C ASN A 152 -15.45 -7.76 -7.62
N PRO A 153 -16.15 -8.23 -6.57
CA PRO A 153 -15.58 -8.34 -5.24
C PRO A 153 -14.63 -9.52 -5.12
N LEU A 154 -13.51 -9.27 -4.45
CA LEU A 154 -12.58 -10.30 -3.99
C LEU A 154 -12.44 -10.15 -2.47
N ARG A 155 -12.70 -11.22 -1.71
CA ARG A 155 -12.66 -11.18 -0.25
C ARG A 155 -11.24 -11.42 0.23
N HIS A 156 -10.75 -10.54 1.09
CA HIS A 156 -9.41 -10.65 1.65
C HIS A 156 -9.44 -11.50 2.94
N LEU A 157 -8.83 -12.69 2.87
CA LEU A 157 -8.73 -13.63 3.99
C LEU A 157 -7.46 -13.43 4.82
N GLY A 158 -6.46 -12.72 4.27
CA GLY A 158 -5.13 -12.49 4.82
C GLY A 158 -5.08 -11.57 6.04
N ILE A 159 -5.86 -11.85 7.08
CA ILE A 159 -5.85 -11.01 8.27
C ILE A 159 -4.70 -11.38 9.21
N HIS A 160 -3.82 -10.41 9.45
CA HIS A 160 -2.65 -10.59 10.31
C HIS A 160 -2.92 -10.07 11.72
N SER A 161 -2.15 -10.59 12.68
CA SER A 161 -2.21 -10.13 14.06
C SER A 161 -1.95 -8.61 14.17
N ASN A 162 -2.48 -8.00 15.23
CA ASN A 162 -2.29 -6.58 15.54
C ASN A 162 -0.80 -6.20 15.56
N GLU A 163 0.03 -7.08 16.11
CA GLU A 163 1.48 -6.88 16.15
C GLU A 163 2.12 -6.89 14.76
N HIS A 164 1.79 -7.89 13.95
CA HIS A 164 2.31 -7.98 12.59
C HIS A 164 1.86 -6.78 11.75
N PHE A 165 0.57 -6.43 11.79
CA PHE A 165 0.04 -5.29 11.06
C PHE A 165 0.67 -3.96 11.50
N LEU A 166 0.87 -3.76 12.79
CA LEU A 166 1.55 -2.57 13.32
C LEU A 166 3.01 -2.51 12.84
N HIS A 167 3.71 -3.64 12.85
CA HIS A 167 5.08 -3.73 12.34
C HIS A 167 5.16 -3.42 10.84
N GLN A 168 4.30 -4.03 10.02
CA GLN A 168 4.22 -3.74 8.58
C GLN A 168 3.89 -2.27 8.31
N THR A 169 3.05 -1.65 9.15
CA THR A 169 2.77 -0.22 9.06
C THR A 169 4.02 0.63 9.30
N GLU A 170 4.85 0.28 10.27
CA GLU A 170 6.13 0.98 10.51
C GLU A 170 7.09 0.85 9.33
N ILE A 171 7.15 -0.33 8.71
CA ILE A 171 7.93 -0.57 7.49
C ILE A 171 7.39 0.31 6.35
N ALA A 172 6.08 0.29 6.10
CA ALA A 172 5.44 1.11 5.06
C ALA A 172 5.72 2.61 5.23
N LEU A 173 5.76 3.12 6.47
CA LEU A 173 6.10 4.52 6.74
C LEU A 173 7.57 4.85 6.43
N ARG A 174 8.49 3.89 6.61
CA ARG A 174 9.89 4.03 6.17
C ARG A 174 9.98 4.06 4.66
N THR A 175 9.24 3.19 3.97
CA THR A 175 9.14 3.20 2.51
C THR A 175 8.62 4.56 2.02
N LEU A 176 7.51 5.05 2.58
CA LEU A 176 6.97 6.37 2.25
C LEU A 176 8.00 7.51 2.45
N ALA A 177 8.76 7.48 3.54
CA ALA A 177 9.78 8.49 3.81
C ALA A 177 10.91 8.48 2.77
N ARG A 178 11.20 7.33 2.15
CA ARG A 178 12.20 7.17 1.09
C ARG A 178 11.66 7.51 -0.31
N LEU A 179 10.38 7.22 -0.59
CA LEU A 179 9.81 7.36 -1.94
C LEU A 179 9.75 8.80 -2.46
N GLY A 180 9.60 9.80 -1.58
CA GLY A 180 9.48 11.20 -1.99
C GLY A 180 8.20 11.50 -2.78
N ALA A 181 8.22 12.55 -3.59
CA ALA A 181 7.09 12.88 -4.47
C ALA A 181 6.95 11.82 -5.59
N PRO A 182 5.72 11.49 -6.04
CA PRO A 182 4.44 12.09 -5.64
C PRO A 182 3.83 11.53 -4.35
N MET A 183 4.38 10.45 -3.79
CA MET A 183 3.81 9.77 -2.61
C MET A 183 3.71 10.66 -1.38
N THR A 184 4.75 11.44 -1.07
CA THR A 184 4.75 12.37 0.07
C THR A 184 3.72 13.49 -0.05
N GLU A 185 3.28 13.80 -1.28
CA GLU A 185 2.26 14.82 -1.53
C GLU A 185 0.85 14.27 -1.42
N ARG A 186 0.66 12.96 -1.60
CA ARG A 186 -0.65 12.30 -1.62
C ARG A 186 -0.98 11.64 -0.28
N ALA A 187 -0.02 10.99 0.36
CA ALA A 187 -0.24 10.24 1.59
C ALA A 187 -0.77 11.11 2.74
N LYS A 188 -1.87 10.67 3.37
CA LYS A 188 -2.54 11.40 4.48
C LYS A 188 -1.58 11.73 5.63
N VAL A 189 -0.70 10.78 6.00
CA VAL A 189 0.30 10.95 7.07
C VAL A 189 1.37 11.99 6.71
N ALA A 190 1.84 12.00 5.47
CA ALA A 190 2.82 12.97 4.99
C ALA A 190 2.22 14.39 4.92
N LYS A 191 0.97 14.52 4.45
CA LYS A 191 0.22 15.79 4.51
C LYS A 191 0.07 16.29 5.94
N ALA A 192 -0.29 15.42 6.88
CA ALA A 192 -0.43 15.78 8.30
C ALA A 192 0.92 16.26 8.89
N TRP A 193 2.01 15.56 8.58
CA TRP A 193 3.35 15.98 8.97
C TRP A 193 3.74 17.33 8.37
N SER A 194 3.49 17.57 7.08
CA SER A 194 3.76 18.85 6.44
C SER A 194 3.00 20.00 7.10
N ARG A 195 1.75 19.79 7.53
CA ARG A 195 0.99 20.77 8.32
C ARG A 195 1.63 21.04 9.68
N LEU A 196 2.01 19.99 10.40
CA LEU A 196 2.65 20.07 11.71
C LEU A 196 3.98 20.83 11.64
N ARG A 197 4.77 20.59 10.59
CA ARG A 197 6.04 21.28 10.32
C ARG A 197 5.84 22.75 9.99
N ARG A 198 4.78 23.12 9.24
CA ARG A 198 4.45 24.54 8.98
C ARG A 198 4.20 25.32 10.28
N TRP A 199 3.67 24.66 11.31
CA TRP A 199 3.48 25.25 12.64
C TRP A 199 4.72 25.13 13.55
N ARG A 200 5.82 24.56 13.07
CA ARG A 200 7.05 24.28 13.84
C ARG A 200 6.81 23.42 15.10
N MET A 201 5.76 22.59 15.09
CA MET A 201 5.35 21.75 16.23
C MET A 201 5.87 20.31 16.14
N ASP A 202 6.54 19.94 15.05
CA ASP A 202 7.05 18.60 14.80
C ASP A 202 8.06 18.14 15.87
N GLY A 203 8.91 19.06 16.35
CA GLY A 203 9.84 18.79 17.45
C GLY A 203 9.15 18.51 18.79
N LEU A 204 8.13 19.31 19.13
CA LEU A 204 7.32 19.13 20.34
C LEU A 204 6.54 17.82 20.28
N TYR A 205 5.87 17.57 19.16
CA TYR A 205 5.09 16.37 18.94
C TYR A 205 5.96 15.11 19.01
N ARG A 206 7.18 15.13 18.44
CA ARG A 206 8.12 14.01 18.55
C ARG A 206 8.50 13.71 20.00
N ARG A 207 8.71 14.73 20.85
CA ARG A 207 8.99 14.53 22.28
C ARG A 207 7.79 13.93 23.00
N LEU A 208 6.60 14.48 22.74
CA LEU A 208 5.35 13.95 23.28
C LEU A 208 5.14 12.48 22.87
N PHE A 209 5.31 12.19 21.58
CA PHE A 209 5.17 10.86 21.01
C PHE A 209 6.06 9.83 21.71
N LYS A 210 7.33 10.15 21.97
CA LYS A 210 8.23 9.24 22.71
C LYS A 210 7.70 8.84 24.08
N MET A 211 7.06 9.77 24.79
CA MET A 211 6.46 9.49 26.10
C MET A 211 5.18 8.64 25.98
N ILE A 212 4.32 8.93 25.00
CA ILE A 212 3.02 8.25 24.86
C ILE A 212 3.07 6.98 24.01
N ARG A 213 4.16 6.73 23.26
CA ARG A 213 4.30 5.59 22.35
C ARG A 213 4.00 4.23 23.00
N PRO A 214 4.47 3.91 24.22
CA PRO A 214 4.14 2.64 24.87
C PRO A 214 2.64 2.49 25.15
N VAL A 215 1.99 3.58 25.55
CA VAL A 215 0.54 3.61 25.83
C VAL A 215 -0.26 3.42 24.52
N LEU A 216 0.13 4.12 23.45
CA LEU A 216 -0.47 3.95 22.13
C LEU A 216 -0.31 2.49 21.66
N ARG A 217 0.91 1.94 21.73
CA ARG A 217 1.18 0.55 21.32
C ARG A 217 0.34 -0.44 22.14
N ARG A 218 0.22 -0.26 23.46
CA ARG A 218 -0.62 -1.13 24.31
C ARG A 218 -2.08 -1.12 23.87
N ASN A 219 -2.66 0.03 23.51
CA ASN A 219 -4.03 0.07 22.98
C ASN A 219 -4.11 -0.61 21.60
N LEU A 220 -3.17 -0.33 20.71
CA LEU A 220 -3.16 -0.86 19.33
C LEU A 220 -2.99 -2.38 19.27
N LEU A 221 -2.36 -2.98 20.28
CA LEU A 221 -2.21 -4.44 20.42
C LEU A 221 -3.33 -5.10 21.24
N SER A 222 -4.28 -4.32 21.76
CA SER A 222 -5.43 -4.85 22.51
C SER A 222 -6.53 -5.34 21.56
N GLN A 223 -7.54 -6.02 22.12
CA GLN A 223 -8.76 -6.42 21.38
C GLN A 223 -9.69 -5.24 21.03
N ARG A 224 -9.42 -4.04 21.55
CA ARG A 224 -10.22 -2.83 21.28
C ARG A 224 -9.32 -1.66 20.82
N PRO A 225 -8.64 -1.80 19.68
CA PRO A 225 -7.76 -0.76 19.19
C PRO A 225 -8.56 0.44 18.65
N ILE A 226 -8.04 1.64 18.89
CA ILE A 226 -8.68 2.90 18.48
C ILE A 226 -7.96 3.46 17.25
N LEU A 227 -8.67 3.62 16.13
CA LEU A 227 -8.08 4.06 14.85
C LEU A 227 -7.56 5.51 14.87
N LEU A 228 -8.10 6.37 15.76
CA LEU A 228 -7.53 7.69 16.01
C LEU A 228 -6.13 7.58 16.63
N LEU A 229 -5.96 6.72 17.62
CA LEU A 229 -4.65 6.45 18.23
C LEU A 229 -3.69 5.82 17.22
N PHE A 230 -4.20 4.98 16.30
CA PHE A 230 -3.41 4.45 15.19
C PHE A 230 -2.93 5.55 14.25
N SER A 231 -3.80 6.52 13.91
CA SER A 231 -3.44 7.67 13.07
C SER A 231 -2.38 8.55 13.74
N LEU A 232 -2.49 8.80 15.04
CA LEU A 232 -1.47 9.48 15.84
C LEU A 232 -0.17 8.68 15.89
N TYR A 233 -0.25 7.36 16.07
CA TYR A 233 0.92 6.49 16.06
C TYR A 233 1.69 6.58 14.74
N LYS A 234 0.99 6.49 13.60
CA LYS A 234 1.59 6.64 12.27
C LYS A 234 2.26 7.99 12.09
N LEU A 235 1.61 9.08 12.50
CA LEU A 235 2.19 10.42 12.44
C LEU A 235 3.45 10.54 13.31
N GLY A 236 3.43 9.97 14.52
CA GLY A 236 4.57 9.92 15.44
C GLY A 236 5.79 9.22 14.83
N ILE A 237 5.60 8.00 14.33
CA ILE A 237 6.65 7.24 13.64
C ILE A 237 7.20 8.04 12.45
N TYR A 238 6.32 8.61 11.61
CA TYR A 238 6.74 9.38 10.46
C TYR A 238 7.54 10.64 10.84
N CYS A 239 7.17 11.33 11.92
CA CYS A 239 7.94 12.46 12.46
C CYS A 239 9.34 12.05 12.93
N GLU A 240 9.49 10.88 13.57
CA GLU A 240 10.80 10.35 13.98
C GLU A 240 11.71 10.07 12.80
N LEU A 241 11.15 9.50 11.72
CA LEU A 241 11.87 9.20 10.48
C LEU A 241 12.35 10.48 9.79
N MET A 242 11.44 11.44 9.55
CA MET A 242 11.77 12.70 8.89
C MET A 242 12.74 13.56 9.71
N GLY A 243 12.59 13.59 11.03
CA GLY A 243 13.50 14.33 11.91
C GLY A 243 14.90 13.70 12.06
N SER A 244 15.08 12.43 11.67
CA SER A 244 16.40 11.78 11.63
C SER A 244 17.09 12.00 10.29
N SER A 245 16.32 11.96 9.18
CA SER A 245 16.81 12.33 7.84
C SER A 245 17.38 13.76 7.81
N MET A 246 16.69 14.73 8.42
CA MET A 246 17.14 16.13 8.46
C MET A 246 18.39 16.38 9.32
N ARG A 247 18.71 15.51 10.29
CA ARG A 247 19.93 15.65 11.10
C ARG A 247 21.18 15.19 10.36
N ASN A 248 21.01 14.30 9.38
CA ASN A 248 22.10 13.79 8.56
C ASN A 248 22.38 14.67 7.32
N THR A 249 21.59 15.72 7.08
CA THR A 249 21.76 16.65 5.95
C THR A 249 22.25 18.04 6.37
N VAL A 250 22.67 18.23 7.62
CA VAL A 250 23.36 19.47 8.04
C VAL A 250 24.86 19.27 7.82
N PRO A 251 25.51 20.00 6.90
CA PRO A 251 26.98 19.98 6.82
C PRO A 251 27.53 20.54 8.14
N SER A 252 28.54 19.86 8.72
CA SER A 252 29.25 20.42 9.87
C SER A 252 29.77 21.82 9.53
N PRO A 253 29.44 22.86 10.30
CA PRO A 253 30.07 24.16 10.13
C PRO A 253 31.45 24.09 10.78
N GLY A 254 32.50 24.21 9.97
CA GLY A 254 33.83 24.57 10.44
C GLY A 254 34.91 23.53 10.21
N ALA A 255 35.49 23.55 9.02
CA ALA A 255 36.91 23.31 8.83
C ALA A 255 37.40 24.33 7.79
N ASP A 256 37.36 25.60 8.17
CA ASP A 256 38.14 26.65 7.50
C ASP A 256 38.38 27.76 8.53
N ARG A 257 39.47 27.63 9.28
CA ARG A 257 40.28 28.75 9.76
C ARG A 257 41.75 28.32 9.91
N ASN A 258 42.55 29.06 9.14
CA ASN A 258 43.93 29.48 9.37
C ASN A 258 45.09 28.60 8.86
N THR A 259 45.76 29.24 7.89
CA THR A 259 47.21 29.27 7.56
C THR A 259 47.85 28.00 7.03
#